data_AF-A0A1A8BF23-F1
#
_entry.id   AF-A0A1A8BF23-F1
#
_cell.length_a   1.000
_cell.length_b   1.000
_cell.length_c   1.000
_cell.angle_alpha   90.00
_cell.angle_beta   90.00
_cell.angle_gamma   90.00
#
_symmetry.space_group_name_H-M   'P 1'
#
loop_
_entity.id
_entity.type
_entity.pdbx_description
1 polymer ?
#
loop_
_entity_poly.entity_id
_entity_poly.type
_entity_poly.pdbx_seq_one_letter_code
_entity_poly.pdbx_strand_id
1 'polypeptide(L)'
;VDPCAMGHDCEHICVNSNASFYCKCRNGYILNADKKTCSPKQVKVEVMEDPCKCEARLVFQKKTQAAIQQLTAKLADVSVRVERLESVLGRA
;
A
#
# COMPACT_ATOMS: atom_id res chain seq x y z
N VAL A 1 -38.56 8.01 34.03
CA VAL A 1 -37.82 9.27 33.76
C VAL A 1 -36.75 8.95 32.74
N ASP A 2 -36.59 9.74 31.68
CA ASP A 2 -35.51 9.56 30.70
C ASP A 2 -34.31 10.42 31.10
N PRO A 3 -33.22 9.83 31.62
CA PRO A 3 -32.04 10.58 32.04
C PRO A 3 -31.35 11.31 30.87
N CYS A 4 -31.51 10.85 29.63
CA CYS A 4 -30.95 11.54 28.47
C CYS A 4 -31.74 12.83 28.14
N ALA A 5 -33.03 12.88 28.43
CA ALA A 5 -33.87 14.05 28.18
C ALA A 5 -33.71 15.15 29.24
N MET A 6 -33.07 14.85 30.38
CA MET A 6 -32.86 15.78 31.49
C MET A 6 -31.55 16.59 31.38
N GLY A 7 -30.78 16.37 30.31
CA GLY A 7 -29.42 16.90 30.16
C GLY A 7 -28.37 15.86 30.51
N HIS A 8 -27.40 15.65 29.62
CA HIS A 8 -26.35 14.65 29.74
C HIS A 8 -25.00 15.19 29.27
N ASP A 9 -23.92 14.58 29.77
CA ASP A 9 -22.54 15.02 29.46
C ASP A 9 -21.87 14.18 28.35
N CYS A 10 -22.63 13.34 27.63
CA CYS A 10 -22.08 12.57 26.52
C CYS A 10 -21.67 13.47 25.37
N GLU A 11 -20.44 13.34 24.87
CA GLU A 11 -19.97 14.10 23.71
C GLU A 11 -20.74 13.76 22.42
N HIS A 12 -21.12 12.49 22.26
CA HIS A 12 -21.83 12.02 21.05
C HIS A 12 -23.24 11.50 21.33
N ILE A 13 -23.40 10.27 21.79
CA ILE A 13 -24.70 9.59 21.87
C ILE A 13 -24.97 9.25 23.33
N CYS A 14 -26.09 9.72 23.89
CA CYS A 14 -26.62 9.25 25.16
C CYS A 14 -27.55 8.07 24.94
N VAL A 15 -27.39 7.01 25.72
CA VAL A 15 -28.28 5.84 25.69
C VAL A 15 -28.89 5.65 27.08
N ASN A 16 -30.22 5.75 27.13
CA ASN A 16 -30.98 5.52 28.35
C ASN A 16 -30.87 4.03 28.77
N SER A 17 -30.67 3.79 30.06
CA SER A 17 -30.53 2.47 30.66
C SER A 17 -31.23 2.43 32.02
N ASN A 18 -32.48 1.98 32.03
CA ASN A 18 -33.34 1.85 33.21
C ASN A 18 -33.27 3.07 34.16
N ALA A 19 -32.42 3.02 35.19
CA ALA A 19 -32.26 4.06 36.20
C ALA A 19 -31.13 5.07 35.91
N SER A 20 -30.39 4.93 34.80
CA SER A 20 -29.21 5.72 34.44
C SER A 20 -29.14 5.93 32.92
N PHE A 21 -28.08 6.57 32.45
CA PHE A 21 -27.66 6.55 31.05
C PHE A 21 -26.20 6.10 30.92
N TYR A 22 -25.78 5.81 29.70
CA TYR A 22 -24.38 5.64 29.34
C TYR A 22 -24.10 6.24 27.96
N CYS A 23 -22.85 6.63 27.72
CA CYS A 23 -22.46 7.27 26.47
C CYS A 23 -21.98 6.24 25.44
N LYS A 24 -22.25 6.53 24.16
CA LYS A 24 -21.68 5.84 22.99
C LYS A 24 -21.07 6.86 22.04
N CYS A 25 -20.10 6.41 21.26
CA CYS A 25 -19.49 7.20 20.20
C CYS A 25 -20.03 6.81 18.83
N ARG A 26 -20.03 7.77 17.90
CA ARG A 26 -20.35 7.53 16.48
C ARG A 26 -19.29 6.62 15.83
N ASN A 27 -19.65 6.04 14.69
CA ASN A 27 -18.70 5.27 13.89
C ASN A 27 -17.44 6.09 13.60
N GLY A 28 -16.27 5.45 13.71
CA GLY A 28 -14.97 6.12 13.61
C GLY A 28 -14.44 6.71 14.92
N TYR A 29 -15.14 6.55 16.06
CA TYR A 29 -14.70 7.05 17.37
C TYR A 29 -14.75 5.96 18.46
N ILE A 30 -13.88 6.06 19.45
CA ILE A 30 -13.79 5.18 20.64
C ILE A 30 -14.17 6.01 21.87
N LEU A 31 -14.98 5.42 22.75
CA LEU A 31 -15.31 6.04 24.03
C LEU A 31 -14.08 6.05 24.92
N ASN A 32 -13.73 7.23 25.43
CA ASN A 32 -12.57 7.43 26.29
C ASN A 32 -12.82 6.84 27.70
N ALA A 33 -11.75 6.76 28.49
CA ALA A 33 -11.80 6.18 29.83
C ALA A 33 -12.72 6.94 30.80
N ASP A 34 -12.99 8.22 30.53
CA ASP A 34 -13.96 9.04 31.27
C ASP A 34 -15.42 8.64 31.01
N LYS A 35 -15.65 7.72 30.07
CA LYS A 35 -16.98 7.22 29.63
C LYS A 35 -17.92 8.31 29.12
N LYS A 36 -17.41 9.49 28.77
CA LYS A 36 -18.18 10.65 28.32
C LYS A 36 -17.69 11.20 26.98
N THR A 37 -16.36 11.27 26.81
CA THR A 37 -15.73 11.84 25.61
C THR A 37 -15.35 10.75 24.59
N CYS A 38 -15.14 11.16 23.35
CA CYS A 38 -14.91 10.30 22.20
C CYS A 38 -13.63 10.72 21.46
N SER A 39 -12.67 9.79 21.31
CA SER A 39 -11.49 10.02 20.47
C SER A 39 -11.63 9.33 19.12
N PRO A 40 -11.08 9.87 18.03
CA PRO A 40 -11.04 9.17 16.75
C PRO A 40 -10.42 7.77 16.89
N LYS A 41 -11.05 6.76 16.28
CA LYS A 41 -10.46 5.44 16.10
C LYS A 41 -9.17 5.63 15.30
N GLN A 42 -8.03 5.53 15.95
CA GLN A 42 -6.76 5.39 15.24
C GLN A 42 -6.77 4.04 14.55
N VAL A 43 -7.24 4.03 13.29
CA VAL A 43 -7.07 2.88 12.42
C VAL A 43 -5.58 2.84 12.12
N LYS A 44 -4.84 2.01 12.86
CA LYS A 44 -3.48 1.65 12.50
C LYS A 44 -3.60 0.83 11.23
N VAL A 45 -3.51 1.51 10.08
CA VAL A 45 -3.32 0.84 8.80
C VAL A 45 -1.91 0.27 8.86
N GLU A 46 -1.81 -0.96 9.36
CA GLU A 46 -0.63 -1.76 9.12
C GLU A 46 -0.65 -2.06 7.63
N VAL A 47 0.04 -1.22 6.86
CA VAL A 47 0.34 -1.50 5.46
C VAL A 47 1.13 -2.79 5.50
N MET A 48 0.47 -3.89 5.16
CA MET A 48 1.14 -5.14 4.88
C MET A 48 2.04 -4.86 3.68
N GLU A 49 3.31 -4.55 3.94
CA GLU A 49 4.37 -4.51 2.93
C GLU A 49 4.22 -5.79 2.12
N ASP A 50 3.96 -5.65 0.83
CA ASP A 50 3.60 -6.77 -0.03
C ASP A 50 4.66 -7.88 0.11
N PRO A 51 4.30 -9.03 0.74
CA PRO A 51 5.27 -10.09 1.01
C PRO A 51 5.84 -10.67 -0.28
N CYS A 52 5.14 -10.50 -1.41
CA CYS A 52 5.63 -10.85 -2.72
C CYS A 52 5.65 -9.58 -3.59
N LYS A 53 6.80 -8.90 -3.64
CA LYS A 53 7.09 -7.71 -4.48
C LYS A 53 6.96 -8.01 -5.99
N CYS A 54 5.77 -8.39 -6.45
CA CYS A 54 5.50 -8.90 -7.78
C CYS A 54 5.76 -7.82 -8.82
N GLU A 55 5.31 -6.59 -8.57
CA GLU A 55 5.50 -5.43 -9.43
C GLU A 55 6.99 -5.10 -9.57
N ALA A 56 7.73 -5.12 -8.46
CA ALA A 56 9.17 -4.88 -8.50
C ALA A 56 9.90 -5.98 -9.28
N ARG A 57 9.48 -7.25 -9.12
CA ARG A 57 10.03 -8.39 -9.88
C ARG A 57 9.71 -8.26 -11.38
N LEU A 58 8.48 -7.89 -11.75
CA LEU A 58 8.09 -7.67 -13.13
C LEU A 58 8.88 -6.53 -13.78
N VAL A 59 9.10 -5.42 -13.05
CA VAL A 59 9.93 -4.31 -13.51
C VAL A 59 11.38 -4.74 -13.71
N PHE A 60 11.95 -5.46 -12.74
CA PHE A 60 13.30 -5.99 -12.86
C PHE A 60 13.42 -6.94 -14.05
N GLN A 61 12.50 -7.91 -14.18
CA GLN A 61 12.46 -8.87 -15.29
C GLN A 61 12.41 -8.16 -16.64
N LYS A 62 11.57 -7.12 -16.79
CA LYS A 62 11.48 -6.33 -18.03
C LYS A 62 12.77 -5.59 -18.34
N LYS A 63 13.42 -4.97 -17.34
CA LYS A 63 14.71 -4.29 -17.51
C LYS A 63 15.81 -5.26 -17.91
N THR A 64 15.89 -6.41 -17.24
CA THR A 64 16.85 -7.47 -17.55
C THR A 64 16.63 -7.99 -18.97
N GLN A 65 15.37 -8.24 -19.36
CA GLN A 65 15.04 -8.66 -20.73
C GLN A 65 15.49 -7.63 -21.77
N ALA A 66 15.25 -6.34 -21.55
CA ALA A 66 15.68 -5.28 -22.46
C ALA A 66 17.20 -5.17 -22.55
N ALA A 67 17.91 -5.29 -21.41
CA ALA A 67 19.37 -5.28 -21.39
C ALA A 67 19.96 -6.48 -22.15
N ILE A 68 19.40 -7.67 -21.94
CA ILE A 68 19.80 -8.88 -22.68
C ILE A 68 19.56 -8.68 -24.18
N GLN A 69 18.39 -8.18 -24.58
CA GLN A 69 18.09 -7.91 -25.99
C GLN A 69 19.09 -6.92 -26.62
N GLN A 70 19.48 -5.88 -25.89
CA GLN A 70 20.50 -4.94 -26.35
C GLN A 70 21.88 -5.59 -26.51
N LEU A 71 22.27 -6.45 -25.57
CA LEU A 71 23.54 -7.19 -25.66
C LEU A 71 23.52 -8.14 -26.85
N THR A 72 22.41 -8.86 -27.07
CA THR A 72 22.24 -9.74 -28.24
C THR A 72 22.36 -8.96 -29.55
N ALA A 73 21.73 -7.78 -29.64
CA ALA A 73 21.83 -6.93 -30.83
C ALA A 73 23.26 -6.44 -31.08
N LYS A 74 23.98 -6.02 -30.02
CA LYS A 74 25.38 -5.62 -30.13
C LYS A 74 26.27 -6.78 -30.55
N LEU A 75 26.03 -7.97 -30.03
CA LEU A 75 26.79 -9.16 -30.39
C LEU A 75 26.61 -9.51 -31.87
N ALA A 76 25.37 -9.42 -32.38
CA ALA A 76 25.09 -9.62 -33.81
C ALA A 76 25.81 -8.58 -34.68
N ASP A 77 25.80 -7.30 -34.31
CA ASP A 77 26.53 -6.25 -35.04
C ASP A 77 28.05 -6.53 -35.04
N VAL A 78 28.61 -6.97 -33.92
CA VAL A 78 30.03 -7.33 -33.83
C VAL A 78 30.35 -8.53 -34.73
N SER A 79 29.50 -9.57 -34.78
CA SER A 79 29.68 -10.72 -35.69
C SER A 79 29.77 -10.26 -37.15
N VAL A 80 28.82 -9.42 -37.58
CA VAL A 80 28.79 -8.86 -38.93
C VAL A 80 30.04 -8.03 -39.24
N ARG A 81 30.55 -7.27 -38.26
CA ARG A 81 31.79 -6.52 -38.44
C ARG A 81 33.00 -7.43 -38.59
N VAL A 82 33.06 -8.52 -37.82
CA VAL A 82 34.14 -9.51 -37.92
C VAL A 82 34.11 -10.16 -39.30
N GLU A 83 32.95 -10.64 -39.76
CA GLU A 83 32.76 -11.23 -41.09
C GLU A 83 33.20 -10.26 -42.21
N ARG A 84 32.86 -8.97 -42.08
CA ARG A 84 33.31 -7.94 -43.03
C ARG A 84 34.82 -7.77 -43.02
N LEU A 85 35.46 -7.78 -41.86
CA LEU A 85 36.92 -7.69 -41.75
C LEU A 85 37.61 -8.92 -42.35
N GLU A 86 37.06 -10.12 -42.14
CA GLU A 86 37.55 -11.35 -42.76
C GLU A 86 37.47 -11.29 -44.28
N SER A 87 36.37 -10.77 -44.83
CA SER A 87 36.22 -10.55 -46.28
C SER A 87 37.24 -9.56 -46.84
N VAL A 88 37.52 -8.44 -46.14
CA VAL A 88 38.55 -7.47 -46.56
C VAL A 88 39.95 -8.08 -46.54
N LEU A 89 40.23 -8.94 -45.57
CA LEU A 89 41.51 -9.63 -45.44
C LEU A 89 41.65 -10.83 -46.40
N GLY A 90 40.62 -11.13 -47.21
CA GLY A 90 40.61 -12.28 -48.12
C GLY A 90 40.67 -13.62 -47.40
N ARG A 91 40.19 -13.67 -46.14
CA ARG A 91 40.21 -14.86 -45.28
C ARG A 91 38.90 -15.65 -45.29
N ALA A 92 37.93 -15.22 -46.10
CA ALA A 92 36.62 -15.85 -46.25
C ALA A 92 36.59 -16.84 -47.43
#